data_AF-A0A7S3N247-F1
#
_entry.id   AF-A0A7S3N247-F1
#
_cell.length_a   1.000
_cell.length_b   1.000
_cell.length_c   1.000
_cell.angle_alpha   90.00
_cell.angle_beta   90.00
_cell.angle_gamma   90.00
#
_symmetry.space_group_name_H-M   'P 1'
#
loop_
_entity.id
_entity.type
_entity.pdbx_description
1 polymer ?
#
loop_
_entity_poly.entity_id
_entity_poly.type
_entity_poly.pdbx_seq_one_letter_code
_entity_poly.pdbx_strand_id
1 'polypeptide(L)'
;MDSTWLMQYAEGMGHEIYRIKLSEKMENKTFGEISGLVYKQNKTIVFAIEIKTNGKTIIRLNPSDFMVNNINDNQIYVYTICPDEKTADEIETLEMSKEEINKYYNAKAIAEKSANEEEEEGYEEENQGQSEDKRNNDQNMNFSLMDLSMNDEGFDELFQQ
;
A
#
# COMPACT_ATOMS: atom_id res chain seq x y z
N MET A 1 -29.51 -22.24 20.87
CA MET A 1 -28.19 -22.82 20.53
C MET A 1 -27.18 -21.72 20.71
N ASP A 2 -26.04 -22.04 21.30
CA ASP A 2 -25.02 -21.04 21.63
C ASP A 2 -24.38 -20.51 20.33
N SER A 3 -24.69 -19.26 19.98
CA SER A 3 -24.23 -18.61 18.75
C SER A 3 -22.84 -17.99 18.88
N THR A 4 -22.20 -18.13 20.04
CA THR A 4 -20.87 -17.55 20.32
C THR A 4 -19.81 -17.99 19.32
N TRP A 5 -19.78 -19.26 18.92
CA TRP A 5 -18.79 -19.74 17.94
C TRP A 5 -18.97 -19.07 16.56
N LEU A 6 -20.22 -18.84 16.14
CA LEU A 6 -20.53 -18.23 14.85
C LEU A 6 -20.16 -16.75 14.86
N MET A 7 -20.38 -16.05 15.97
CA MET A 7 -19.94 -14.67 16.15
C MET A 7 -18.41 -14.55 16.10
N GLN A 8 -17.68 -15.42 16.82
CA GLN A 8 -16.22 -15.43 16.80
C GLN A 8 -15.65 -15.74 15.41
N TYR A 9 -16.29 -16.67 14.69
CA TYR A 9 -15.93 -16.96 13.31
C TYR A 9 -16.17 -15.74 12.41
N ALA A 10 -17.33 -15.10 12.51
CA ALA A 10 -17.68 -13.93 11.72
C ALA A 10 -16.76 -12.74 11.98
N GLU A 11 -16.32 -12.54 13.23
CA GLU A 11 -15.33 -11.52 13.60
C GLU A 11 -13.99 -11.73 12.86
N GLY A 12 -13.56 -12.99 12.72
CA GLY A 12 -12.31 -13.32 12.01
C GLY A 12 -12.39 -13.15 10.48
N MET A 13 -13.57 -13.24 9.88
CA MET A 13 -13.72 -13.20 8.41
C MET A 13 -13.34 -11.86 7.79
N GLY A 14 -13.38 -10.76 8.56
CA GLY A 14 -13.05 -9.43 8.07
C GLY A 14 -11.55 -9.12 8.04
N HIS A 15 -10.66 -10.07 8.34
CA HIS A 15 -9.23 -9.84 8.39
C HIS A 15 -8.52 -10.39 7.14
N GLU A 16 -7.64 -9.58 6.57
CA GLU A 16 -6.87 -9.91 5.36
C GLU A 16 -5.36 -9.79 5.60
N ILE A 17 -4.56 -10.29 4.65
CA ILE A 17 -3.09 -10.22 4.72
C ILE A 17 -2.61 -9.00 3.94
N TYR A 18 -1.86 -8.14 4.61
CA TYR A 18 -1.22 -6.97 4.00
C TYR A 18 0.31 -7.11 4.04
N ARG A 19 0.96 -6.47 3.06
CA ARG A 19 2.42 -6.39 2.95
C ARG A 19 2.84 -4.93 3.02
N ILE A 20 3.41 -4.54 4.16
CA ILE A 20 3.67 -3.13 4.49
C ILE A 20 5.16 -2.88 4.66
N LYS A 21 5.64 -1.72 4.22
CA LYS A 21 7.03 -1.31 4.44
C LYS A 21 7.24 -1.06 5.94
N LEU A 22 8.34 -1.57 6.50
CA LEU A 22 8.62 -1.36 7.92
C LEU A 22 9.14 0.06 8.18
N SER A 23 8.63 0.72 9.22
CA SER A 23 9.14 2.01 9.70
C SER A 23 10.64 1.95 10.02
N GLU A 24 11.39 2.96 9.59
CA GLU A 24 12.82 3.13 9.89
C GLU A 24 13.10 3.22 11.40
N LYS A 25 12.11 3.60 12.22
CA LYS A 25 12.24 3.63 13.69
C LYS A 25 12.34 2.24 14.31
N MET A 26 12.09 1.18 13.54
CA MET A 26 12.19 -0.21 13.99
C MET A 26 13.60 -0.79 13.92
N GLU A 27 14.57 0.01 13.48
CA GLU A 27 15.99 -0.33 13.47
C GLU A 27 16.47 -0.75 14.87
N ASN A 28 17.33 -1.78 14.93
CA ASN A 28 17.85 -2.38 16.15
C ASN A 28 16.81 -3.01 17.09
N LYS A 29 15.57 -3.23 16.63
CA LYS A 29 14.56 -4.01 17.36
C LYS A 29 14.48 -5.43 16.82
N THR A 30 14.11 -6.37 17.69
CA THR A 30 13.79 -7.74 17.29
C THR A 30 12.39 -7.81 16.68
N PHE A 31 12.17 -8.82 15.82
CA PHE A 31 10.84 -9.10 15.26
C PHE A 31 9.78 -9.27 16.37
N GLY A 32 10.12 -9.93 17.48
CA GLY A 32 9.21 -10.10 18.62
C GLY A 32 8.82 -8.76 19.28
N GLU A 33 9.77 -7.85 19.44
CA GLU A 33 9.49 -6.49 19.95
C GLU A 33 8.60 -5.70 19.01
N ILE A 34 8.91 -5.72 17.70
CA ILE A 34 8.12 -5.05 16.67
C ILE A 34 6.68 -5.59 16.66
N SER A 35 6.53 -6.92 16.63
CA SER A 35 5.21 -7.58 16.68
C SER A 35 4.44 -7.18 17.93
N GLY A 36 5.11 -7.10 19.08
CA GLY A 36 4.52 -6.64 20.32
C GLY A 36 4.11 -5.17 20.31
N LEU A 37 4.87 -4.28 19.66
CA LEU A 37 4.53 -2.87 19.50
C LEU A 37 3.31 -2.70 18.60
N VAL A 38 3.30 -3.34 17.43
CA VAL A 38 2.19 -3.31 16.47
C VAL A 38 0.90 -3.81 17.12
N TYR A 39 0.95 -4.98 17.79
CA TYR A 39 -0.23 -5.53 18.45
C TYR A 39 -0.76 -4.65 19.60
N LYS A 40 0.13 -3.95 20.32
CA LYS A 40 -0.28 -2.99 21.35
C LYS A 40 -0.98 -1.78 20.75
N GLN A 41 -0.53 -1.29 19.61
CA GLN A 41 -1.06 -0.09 18.97
C GLN A 41 -2.45 -0.31 18.37
N ASN A 42 -2.60 -1.30 17.49
CA ASN A 42 -3.83 -1.44 16.70
C ASN A 42 -4.34 -2.89 16.57
N LYS A 43 -3.85 -3.81 17.43
CA LYS A 43 -4.24 -5.24 17.45
C LYS A 43 -3.90 -6.01 16.17
N THR A 44 -3.07 -5.45 15.30
CA THR A 44 -2.57 -6.14 14.12
C THR A 44 -1.60 -7.26 14.48
N ILE A 45 -1.71 -8.39 13.78
CA ILE A 45 -0.82 -9.53 13.95
C ILE A 45 0.28 -9.45 12.88
N VAL A 46 1.53 -9.31 13.30
CA VAL A 46 2.70 -9.45 12.42
C VAL A 46 3.17 -10.90 12.49
N PHE A 47 3.28 -11.58 11.34
CA PHE A 47 3.64 -13.02 11.32
C PHE A 47 4.84 -13.35 10.45
N ALA A 48 5.28 -12.44 9.59
CA ALA A 48 6.48 -12.64 8.77
C ALA A 48 7.18 -11.33 8.46
N ILE A 49 8.46 -11.45 8.14
CA ILE A 49 9.32 -10.35 7.68
C ILE A 49 9.99 -10.75 6.36
N GLU A 50 10.00 -9.83 5.43
CA GLU A 50 10.66 -9.93 4.13
C GLU A 50 11.82 -8.94 4.07
N ILE A 51 12.96 -9.42 3.59
CA ILE A 51 14.16 -8.62 3.44
C ILE A 51 14.64 -8.78 2.01
N LYS A 52 14.64 -7.68 1.25
CA LYS A 52 15.27 -7.63 -0.07
C LYS A 52 16.64 -6.98 0.03
N THR A 53 17.67 -7.72 -0.37
CA THR A 53 19.08 -7.33 -0.34
C THR A 53 19.79 -7.80 -1.60
N ASN A 54 20.47 -6.91 -2.33
CA ASN A 54 21.33 -7.26 -3.48
C ASN A 54 20.67 -8.24 -4.48
N GLY A 55 19.41 -8.00 -4.84
CA GLY A 55 18.64 -8.85 -5.77
C GLY A 55 18.15 -10.19 -5.19
N LYS A 56 18.38 -10.46 -3.90
CA LYS A 56 17.84 -11.62 -3.18
C LYS A 56 16.71 -11.18 -2.26
N THR A 57 15.64 -11.98 -2.26
CA THR A 57 14.51 -11.81 -1.34
C THR A 57 14.49 -12.98 -0.37
N ILE A 58 14.48 -12.68 0.92
CA ILE A 58 14.35 -13.69 1.99
C ILE A 58 13.10 -13.36 2.79
N ILE A 59 12.20 -14.33 2.92
CA ILE A 59 11.02 -14.23 3.78
C ILE A 59 11.22 -15.19 4.96
N ARG A 60 11.04 -14.68 6.18
CA ARG A 60 11.10 -15.47 7.42
C ARG A 60 9.77 -15.40 8.14
N LEU A 61 9.22 -16.57 8.47
CA LEU A 61 7.98 -16.73 9.22
C LEU A 61 8.29 -16.77 10.73
N ASN A 62 7.65 -15.89 11.49
CA ASN A 62 7.79 -15.73 12.94
C ASN A 62 9.23 -15.84 13.51
N PRO A 63 10.21 -15.06 13.00
CA PRO A 63 11.58 -15.14 13.47
C PRO A 63 11.77 -14.27 14.72
N SER A 64 11.20 -14.67 15.87
CA SER A 64 11.07 -13.81 17.07
C SER A 64 12.35 -13.08 17.52
N ASP A 65 13.51 -13.73 17.42
CA ASP A 65 14.82 -13.21 17.85
C ASP A 65 15.58 -12.49 16.72
N PHE A 66 15.00 -12.40 15.52
CA PHE A 66 15.62 -11.73 14.39
C PHE A 66 15.69 -10.22 14.63
N MET A 67 16.92 -9.69 14.66
CA MET A 67 17.18 -8.27 14.78
C MET A 67 17.09 -7.59 13.42
N VAL A 68 16.27 -6.55 13.35
CA VAL A 68 16.10 -5.73 12.16
C VAL A 68 17.21 -4.68 12.11
N ASN A 69 18.09 -4.79 11.12
CA ASN A 69 19.21 -3.88 10.91
C ASN A 69 19.31 -3.45 9.44
N ASN A 70 19.92 -2.29 9.22
CA ASN A 70 20.14 -1.64 7.95
C ASN A 70 18.82 -1.46 7.15
N ILE A 71 17.75 -0.96 7.78
CA ILE A 71 16.45 -0.70 7.12
C ILE A 71 16.62 0.29 5.95
N ASN A 72 17.56 1.23 6.03
CA ASN A 72 17.75 2.21 4.95
C ASN A 72 18.45 1.63 3.72
N ASP A 73 19.31 0.62 3.92
CA ASP A 73 20.06 -0.03 2.83
C ASP A 73 19.25 -1.19 2.21
N ASN A 74 18.27 -1.71 2.95
CA ASN A 74 17.51 -2.90 2.60
C ASN A 74 16.01 -2.57 2.47
N GLN A 75 15.33 -3.14 1.49
CA GLN A 75 13.87 -3.02 1.46
C GLN A 75 13.29 -4.07 2.41
N ILE A 76 12.88 -3.62 3.60
CA ILE A 76 12.30 -4.48 4.63
C ILE A 76 10.78 -4.28 4.66
N TYR A 77 10.06 -5.37 4.52
CA TYR A 77 8.61 -5.41 4.59
C TYR A 77 8.16 -6.39 5.67
N VAL A 78 6.98 -6.17 6.22
CA VAL A 78 6.33 -7.08 7.15
C VAL A 78 5.00 -7.53 6.58
N TYR A 79 4.65 -8.79 6.86
CA TYR A 79 3.33 -9.33 6.54
C TYR A 79 2.46 -9.33 7.79
N THR A 80 1.27 -8.76 7.64
CA THR A 80 0.36 -8.52 8.75
C THR A 80 -1.04 -9.02 8.46
N ILE A 81 -1.79 -9.32 9.52
CA ILE A 81 -3.22 -9.66 9.46
C ILE A 81 -3.98 -8.59 10.24
N CYS A 82 -4.84 -7.85 9.55
CA CYS A 82 -5.68 -6.78 10.11
C CYS A 82 -6.97 -6.59 9.29
N PRO A 83 -7.96 -5.84 9.81
CA PRO A 83 -9.25 -5.68 9.16
C PRO A 83 -9.23 -4.87 7.85
N ASP A 84 -8.35 -3.88 7.77
CA ASP A 84 -8.31 -2.93 6.65
C ASP A 84 -6.88 -2.43 6.36
N GLU A 85 -6.70 -1.92 5.15
CA GLU A 85 -5.43 -1.37 4.65
C GLU A 85 -4.96 -0.17 5.47
N LYS A 86 -5.88 0.69 5.91
CA LYS A 86 -5.55 1.87 6.70
C LYS A 86 -4.87 1.51 8.02
N THR A 87 -5.34 0.44 8.68
CA THR A 87 -4.73 -0.10 9.90
C THR A 87 -3.34 -0.68 9.61
N ALA A 88 -3.15 -1.26 8.43
CA ALA A 88 -1.85 -1.77 7.99
C ALA A 88 -0.84 -0.63 7.76
N ASP A 89 -1.27 0.46 7.10
CA ASP A 89 -0.42 1.62 6.77
C ASP A 89 0.15 2.35 8.00
N GLU A 90 -0.52 2.28 9.14
CA GLU A 90 -0.01 2.84 10.41
C GLU A 90 1.37 2.28 10.78
N ILE A 91 1.70 1.06 10.32
CA ILE A 91 2.98 0.40 10.58
C ILE A 91 4.14 1.07 9.84
N GLU A 92 3.91 1.67 8.67
CA GLU A 92 4.95 2.41 7.93
C GLU A 92 5.51 3.59 8.74
N THR A 93 4.67 4.14 9.62
CA THR A 93 4.99 5.34 10.42
C THR A 93 5.11 5.07 11.92
N LEU A 94 5.27 3.80 12.28
CA LEU A 94 5.35 3.36 13.67
C LEU A 94 6.46 4.10 14.44
N GLU A 95 6.14 4.61 15.63
CA GLU A 95 7.01 5.42 16.51
C GLU A 95 7.54 6.75 15.92
N MET A 96 7.04 7.20 14.77
CA MET A 96 7.38 8.53 14.22
C MET A 96 6.59 9.66 14.92
N SER A 97 7.17 10.86 15.01
CA SER A 97 6.46 12.07 15.44
C SER A 97 5.50 12.57 14.35
N LYS A 98 4.55 13.46 14.71
CA LYS A 98 3.62 14.05 13.73
C LYS A 98 4.35 14.82 12.63
N GLU A 99 5.42 15.52 12.97
CA GLU A 99 6.26 16.25 12.03
C GLU A 99 6.98 15.29 11.07
N GLU A 100 7.48 14.16 11.58
CA GLU A 100 8.12 13.12 10.78
C GLU A 100 7.13 12.44 9.83
N ILE A 101 5.93 12.13 10.32
CA ILE A 101 4.84 11.55 9.52
C ILE A 101 4.48 12.46 8.34
N ASN A 102 4.28 13.75 8.59
CA ASN A 102 3.95 14.71 7.53
C ASN A 102 5.07 14.80 6.50
N LYS A 103 6.33 14.80 6.94
CA LYS A 103 7.49 14.80 6.05
C LYS A 103 7.54 13.53 5.19
N TYR A 104 7.26 12.37 5.80
CA TYR A 104 7.24 11.07 5.11
C TYR A 104 6.20 11.04 4.00
N TYR A 105 4.94 11.39 4.28
CA TYR A 105 3.89 11.39 3.26
C TYR A 105 4.10 12.43 2.17
N ASN A 106 4.66 13.60 2.50
CA ASN A 106 5.04 14.58 1.48
C ASN A 106 6.12 14.03 0.54
N ALA A 107 7.13 13.32 1.08
CA ALA A 107 8.16 12.70 0.26
C ALA A 107 7.62 11.53 -0.59
N LYS A 108 6.75 10.71 -0.02
CA LYS A 108 6.08 9.59 -0.72
C LYS A 108 5.24 10.10 -1.91
N ALA A 109 4.44 11.15 -1.70
CA ALA A 109 3.63 11.76 -2.75
C ALA A 109 4.46 12.39 -3.89
N ILE A 110 5.64 12.95 -3.56
CA ILE A 110 6.56 13.48 -4.60
C ILE A 110 7.16 12.32 -5.40
N ALA A 111 7.61 11.27 -4.73
CA ALA A 111 8.20 10.10 -5.39
C ALA A 111 7.19 9.38 -6.30
N GLU A 112 5.94 9.24 -5.86
CA GLU A 112 4.86 8.63 -6.67
C GLU A 112 4.53 9.46 -7.92
N LYS A 113 4.55 10.81 -7.81
CA LYS A 113 4.37 11.67 -8.99
C LYS A 113 5.50 11.53 -9.99
N SER A 114 6.74 11.55 -9.53
CA SER A 114 7.90 11.40 -10.40
C SER A 114 7.94 10.02 -11.09
N ALA A 115 7.53 8.95 -10.40
CA ALA A 115 7.44 7.62 -11.01
C ALA A 115 6.38 7.55 -12.12
N ASN A 116 5.23 8.22 -11.95
CA ASN A 116 4.18 8.24 -12.96
C ASN A 116 4.55 9.11 -14.17
N GLU A 117 5.25 10.23 -13.96
CA GLU A 117 5.75 11.09 -15.04
C GLU A 117 6.82 10.37 -15.89
N GLU A 118 7.71 9.58 -15.28
CA GLU A 118 8.70 8.76 -15.99
C GLU A 118 8.06 7.59 -16.78
N GLU A 119 6.94 7.03 -16.31
CA GLU A 119 6.18 6.02 -17.05
C GLU A 119 5.43 6.62 -18.24
N GLU A 120 4.93 7.86 -18.17
CA GLU A 120 4.27 8.54 -19.29
C GLU A 120 5.25 8.99 -20.38
N GLU A 121 6.45 9.47 -20.03
CA GLU A 121 7.49 9.83 -21.02
C GLU A 121 8.08 8.61 -21.77
N GLY A 122 7.98 7.41 -21.20
CA GLY A 122 8.41 6.15 -21.84
C GLY A 122 7.55 5.69 -23.02
N TYR A 123 6.33 6.22 -23.19
CA TYR A 123 5.44 5.87 -24.30
C TYR A 123 5.51 6.82 -25.50
N GLU A 124 6.17 7.98 -25.40
CA GLU A 124 6.26 8.94 -26.51
C GLU A 124 7.45 8.70 -27.46
N GLU A 125 8.47 7.92 -27.09
CA GLU A 125 9.66 7.70 -27.93
C GLU A 125 9.54 6.56 -28.97
N GLU A 126 8.51 5.69 -28.92
CA GLU A 126 8.35 4.60 -29.91
C GLU A 126 7.55 4.95 -31.17
N ASN A 127 7.07 6.20 -31.32
CA ASN A 127 6.21 6.59 -32.44
C ASN A 127 6.78 7.71 -33.34
N GLN A 128 8.10 7.76 -33.52
CA GLN A 128 8.74 8.57 -34.57
C GLN A 128 9.63 7.71 -35.48
N GLY A 129 8.99 6.87 -36.28
CA GLY A 129 9.71 5.96 -37.16
C GLY A 129 8.93 5.38 -38.34
N GLN A 130 7.95 6.08 -38.91
CA GLN A 130 7.52 5.85 -40.30
C GLN A 130 6.65 7.00 -40.83
N SER A 131 7.25 7.81 -41.69
CA SER A 131 6.63 8.89 -42.44
C SER A 131 5.99 8.39 -43.75
N GLU A 132 4.85 9.01 -44.04
CA GLU A 132 4.25 9.29 -45.35
C GLU A 132 3.64 8.13 -46.17
N ASP A 133 2.30 8.08 -46.23
CA ASP A 133 1.62 8.61 -47.43
C ASP A 133 0.13 9.01 -47.21
N LYS A 134 -0.10 10.31 -47.42
CA LYS A 134 -1.32 11.09 -47.74
C LYS A 134 -2.70 10.42 -47.77
N ARG A 135 -3.67 11.05 -47.08
CA ARG A 135 -4.71 11.92 -47.69
C ARG A 135 -5.66 12.56 -46.67
N ASN A 136 -5.91 13.84 -46.90
CA ASN A 136 -6.84 14.76 -46.25
C ASN A 136 -8.20 14.16 -45.86
N ASN A 137 -8.69 14.48 -44.67
CA ASN A 137 -9.96 15.19 -44.56
C ASN A 137 -10.06 15.95 -43.23
N ASP A 138 -10.33 17.25 -43.32
CA ASP A 138 -10.64 18.11 -42.20
C ASP A 138 -11.91 17.64 -41.48
N GLN A 139 -11.88 17.62 -40.14
CA GLN A 139 -12.99 18.08 -39.29
C GLN A 139 -12.55 18.23 -37.83
N ASN A 140 -12.00 19.42 -37.56
CA ASN A 140 -12.32 20.32 -36.46
C ASN A 140 -13.35 19.82 -35.41
N MET A 141 -12.93 19.58 -34.16
CA MET A 141 -13.68 19.81 -32.90
C MET A 141 -12.66 19.74 -31.75
N ASN A 142 -12.09 20.86 -31.32
CA ASN A 142 -12.58 21.75 -30.25
C ASN A 142 -12.42 21.18 -28.83
N PHE A 143 -11.61 21.91 -28.07
CA PHE A 143 -11.21 21.75 -26.68
C PHE A 143 -12.42 21.92 -25.74
N SER A 144 -12.63 21.03 -24.77
CA SER A 144 -13.44 21.34 -23.59
C SER A 144 -12.98 20.54 -22.37
N LEU A 145 -12.39 21.29 -21.45
CA LEU A 145 -12.24 20.99 -20.04
C LEU A 145 -13.63 20.93 -19.37
N MET A 146 -13.72 20.19 -18.26
CA MET A 146 -14.81 20.11 -17.27
C MET A 146 -15.96 19.12 -17.53
N ASP A 147 -16.10 18.23 -16.55
CA ASP A 147 -17.31 17.97 -15.73
C ASP A 147 -17.73 16.49 -15.69
N LEU A 148 -17.29 15.79 -14.64
CA LEU A 148 -17.94 14.57 -14.15
C LEU A 148 -18.19 14.75 -12.66
N SER A 149 -19.11 15.64 -12.35
CA SER A 149 -20.04 15.43 -11.24
C SER A 149 -21.07 14.37 -11.68
N MET A 150 -21.07 13.22 -11.00
CA MET A 150 -22.20 12.28 -11.06
C MET A 150 -22.65 12.01 -9.62
N ASN A 151 -23.75 12.66 -9.27
CA ASN A 151 -24.75 12.15 -8.33
C ASN A 151 -25.57 11.08 -9.06
N ASP A 152 -25.90 10.00 -8.34
CA ASP A 152 -27.24 9.37 -8.23
C ASP A 152 -27.02 7.97 -7.65
N GLU A 153 -27.43 7.74 -6.40
CA GLU A 153 -28.78 7.30 -6.05
C GLU A 153 -29.16 5.99 -6.74
N GLY A 154 -29.04 4.87 -6.00
CA GLY A 154 -29.52 3.56 -6.47
C GLY A 154 -28.89 2.37 -5.77
N PHE A 155 -28.92 2.31 -4.43
CA PHE A 155 -28.56 1.07 -3.72
C PHE A 155 -29.36 0.87 -2.42
N ASP A 156 -30.66 1.13 -2.46
CA ASP A 156 -31.60 0.79 -1.38
C ASP A 156 -32.83 0.09 -1.96
N GLU A 157 -32.68 -1.17 -2.37
CA GLU A 157 -33.84 -2.08 -2.53
C GLU A 157 -33.40 -3.56 -2.63
N LEU A 158 -32.71 -4.10 -1.61
CA LEU A 158 -32.38 -5.53 -1.62
C LEU A 158 -32.39 -6.23 -0.25
N PHE A 159 -33.11 -5.71 0.74
CA PHE A 159 -33.39 -6.44 1.98
C PHE A 159 -34.84 -6.28 2.44
N GLN A 160 -35.77 -6.94 1.73
CA GLN A 160 -37.00 -7.47 2.31
C GLN A 160 -37.38 -8.80 1.66
N GLN A 161 -36.94 -9.90 2.26
CA GLN A 161 -37.72 -11.15 2.41
C GLN A 161 -37.06 -12.09 3.40
#